data_AF-A0A7Y4MGE8-F1
#
_entry.id   AF-A0A7Y4MGE8-F1
#
_cell.length_a   1.000
_cell.length_b   1.000
_cell.length_c   1.000
_cell.angle_alpha   90.00
_cell.angle_beta   90.00
_cell.angle_gamma   90.00
#
_symmetry.space_group_name_H-M   'P 1'
#
loop_
_entity.id
_entity.type
_entity.pdbx_description
1 polymer ?
#
loop_
_entity_poly.entity_id
_entity_poly.type
_entity_poly.pdbx_seq_one_letter_code
_entity_poly.pdbx_strand_id
1 'polypeptide(L)'
;MSEDQPRPHCNPKPRIPIALPAGISDPRMRLIVLLRTKWVNGTVLHYHFLGGPAAQQQAVRSAFAEWKALGIGLEFAEVGDPGEAEIRINFDQGDGSWSYLGKDVLGIGANEPTMNFGWDLTTDYGRTTALHEIGHTLGLPHEHQNPFAGIVWNEQKVYEYFTGAPNRWTREQTFHNVLRKINTHEVEGSNWDPDSVMEYWFPAGLITEPAEFSDGLTPPGGLSAVDQEWARRSYPGLTGSSPALTPFESVSLSLAPGAQADFVIDPPSSRSYQLGTFGTADTVLVLFEEIDGEPRFLAGDDDSGEDRNALFSARLIQGRRYVLRVRLYWAGQSGQTAVMYW
;
A
#
# COMPACT_ATOMS: atom_id res chain seq x y z
N MET A 1 -15.36 -26.41 -3.64
CA MET A 1 -14.39 -27.21 -2.86
C MET A 1 -15.12 -27.70 -1.61
N SER A 2 -14.99 -28.97 -1.22
CA SER A 2 -15.56 -29.44 0.05
C SER A 2 -14.90 -28.72 1.23
N GLU A 3 -15.60 -28.54 2.34
CA GLU A 3 -15.11 -27.87 3.57
C GLU A 3 -13.86 -28.52 4.19
N ASP A 4 -13.46 -29.71 3.71
CA ASP A 4 -12.51 -30.61 4.37
C ASP A 4 -11.07 -30.63 3.77
N GLN A 5 -10.76 -29.79 2.78
CA GLN A 5 -9.38 -29.65 2.29
C GLN A 5 -8.70 -28.39 2.85
N PRO A 6 -7.48 -28.50 3.43
CA PRO A 6 -6.77 -27.34 3.98
C PRO A 6 -6.47 -26.33 2.88
N ARG A 7 -6.84 -25.07 3.12
CA ARG A 7 -6.67 -23.95 2.19
C ARG A 7 -5.22 -23.47 2.20
N PRO A 8 -4.65 -23.07 1.04
CA PRO A 8 -3.29 -22.53 0.99
C PRO A 8 -3.23 -21.12 1.54
N HIS A 9 -2.20 -20.79 2.31
CA HIS A 9 -1.97 -19.43 2.80
C HIS A 9 -1.01 -18.65 1.88
N CYS A 10 -1.17 -17.33 1.84
CA CYS A 10 -0.31 -16.45 1.05
C CYS A 10 1.12 -16.44 1.61
N ASN A 11 2.10 -16.27 0.72
CA ASN A 11 3.53 -16.35 1.02
C ASN A 11 4.19 -14.98 0.77
N PRO A 12 4.01 -13.99 1.67
CA PRO A 12 4.46 -12.62 1.45
C PRO A 12 5.98 -12.58 1.22
N LYS A 13 6.40 -11.75 0.26
CA LYS A 13 7.83 -11.55 0.01
C LYS A 13 8.46 -10.76 1.18
N PRO A 14 9.71 -11.07 1.57
CA PRO A 14 10.41 -10.30 2.60
C PRO A 14 10.48 -8.82 2.21
N ARG A 15 10.19 -7.94 3.17
CA ARG A 15 10.36 -6.50 2.99
C ARG A 15 11.84 -6.15 3.06
N ILE A 16 12.29 -5.25 2.19
CA ILE A 16 13.63 -4.68 2.26
C ILE A 16 13.67 -3.72 3.45
N PRO A 17 14.50 -3.99 4.49
CA PRO A 17 14.64 -3.07 5.62
C PRO A 17 15.24 -1.74 5.14
N ILE A 18 14.74 -0.62 5.66
CA ILE A 18 15.39 0.67 5.42
C ILE A 18 16.45 0.93 6.48
N ALA A 19 17.53 1.60 6.08
CA ALA A 19 18.40 2.32 6.99
C ALA A 19 17.86 3.74 7.19
N LEU A 20 17.19 4.00 8.31
CA LEU A 20 16.87 5.38 8.72
C LEU A 20 18.11 6.04 9.35
N PRO A 21 18.31 7.36 9.16
CA PRO A 21 19.39 8.09 9.81
C PRO A 21 19.39 7.95 11.34
N ALA A 22 20.58 7.90 11.92
CA ALA A 22 20.76 7.83 13.37
C ALA A 22 20.28 9.13 14.04
N GLY A 23 19.59 9.01 15.18
CA GLY A 23 19.15 10.17 15.98
C GLY A 23 17.73 10.68 15.70
N ILE A 24 16.98 10.05 14.79
CA ILE A 24 15.54 10.32 14.62
C ILE A 24 14.79 9.92 15.89
N SER A 25 13.89 10.79 16.35
CA SER A 25 13.04 10.50 17.52
C SER A 25 12.00 9.42 17.20
N ASP A 26 11.66 8.57 18.18
CA ASP A 26 10.70 7.47 17.99
C ASP A 26 9.34 7.93 17.39
N PRO A 27 8.74 9.06 17.80
CA PRO A 27 7.49 9.52 17.18
C PRO A 27 7.63 9.89 15.70
N ARG A 28 8.77 10.50 15.31
CA ARG A 28 9.07 10.85 13.91
C ARG A 28 9.32 9.58 13.09
N MET A 29 10.14 8.66 13.62
CA MET A 29 10.42 7.36 13.01
C MET A 29 9.14 6.57 12.73
N ARG A 30 8.23 6.50 13.73
CA ARG A 30 6.94 5.83 13.58
C ARG A 30 6.14 6.36 12.40
N LEU A 31 6.00 7.67 12.27
CA LEU A 31 5.19 8.27 11.21
C LEU A 31 5.81 8.03 9.82
N ILE A 32 7.13 8.15 9.70
CA ILE A 32 7.84 7.86 8.44
C ILE A 32 7.62 6.41 8.04
N VAL A 33 7.86 5.46 8.96
CA VAL A 33 7.76 4.02 8.68
C VAL A 33 6.31 3.60 8.36
N LEU A 34 5.33 4.22 9.02
CA LEU A 34 3.92 3.94 8.78
C LEU A 34 3.43 4.48 7.42
N LEU A 35 3.83 5.70 7.05
CA LEU A 35 3.27 6.38 5.90
C LEU A 35 4.03 6.10 4.61
N ARG A 36 5.30 5.68 4.68
CA ARG A 36 6.15 5.42 3.51
C ARG A 36 5.63 4.36 2.54
N THR A 37 4.83 3.41 3.00
CA THR A 37 4.27 2.39 2.10
C THR A 37 3.00 2.89 1.43
N LYS A 38 2.38 3.95 1.96
CA LYS A 38 1.13 4.47 1.42
C LYS A 38 1.37 5.29 0.16
N TRP A 39 0.48 5.14 -0.80
CA TRP A 39 0.48 5.95 -2.02
C TRP A 39 0.12 7.40 -1.71
N VAL A 40 0.59 8.36 -2.52
CA VAL A 40 -0.01 9.70 -2.48
C VAL A 40 -1.45 9.59 -2.97
N ASN A 41 -2.40 10.21 -2.28
CA ASN A 41 -3.81 10.08 -2.64
C ASN A 41 -4.07 10.69 -4.03
N GLY A 42 -5.01 10.12 -4.77
CA GLY A 42 -5.25 10.51 -6.16
C GLY A 42 -4.35 9.84 -7.20
N THR A 43 -3.43 8.98 -6.79
CA THR A 43 -2.53 8.28 -7.72
C THR A 43 -3.34 7.32 -8.59
N VAL A 44 -3.07 7.31 -9.90
CA VAL A 44 -3.51 6.25 -10.81
C VAL A 44 -2.49 5.13 -10.71
N LEU A 45 -2.91 3.99 -10.20
CA LEU A 45 -2.11 2.78 -10.11
C LEU A 45 -2.35 1.94 -11.36
N HIS A 46 -1.33 1.84 -12.19
CA HIS A 46 -1.38 1.06 -13.41
C HIS A 46 -1.06 -0.39 -13.09
N TYR A 47 -1.89 -1.29 -13.60
CA TYR A 47 -1.67 -2.71 -13.48
C TYR A 47 -1.63 -3.40 -14.83
N HIS A 48 -0.84 -4.47 -14.91
CA HIS A 48 -0.69 -5.30 -16.09
C HIS A 48 -0.65 -6.78 -15.72
N PHE A 49 -1.32 -7.61 -16.50
CA PHE A 49 -1.29 -9.06 -16.34
C PHE A 49 -0.16 -9.66 -17.18
N LEU A 50 0.80 -10.34 -16.55
CA LEU A 50 1.90 -11.05 -17.23
C LEU A 50 1.47 -12.38 -17.88
N GLY A 51 0.18 -12.50 -18.21
CA GLY A 51 -0.47 -13.71 -18.73
C GLY A 51 -1.63 -14.18 -17.84
N GLY A 52 -1.84 -15.50 -17.83
CA GLY A 52 -2.87 -16.15 -17.01
C GLY A 52 -4.26 -16.27 -17.65
N PRO A 53 -5.15 -17.10 -17.07
CA PRO A 53 -6.48 -17.35 -17.63
C PRO A 53 -7.40 -16.13 -17.56
N ALA A 54 -8.17 -15.87 -18.63
CA ALA A 54 -9.06 -14.72 -18.71
C ALA A 54 -10.08 -14.62 -17.55
N ALA A 55 -10.59 -15.76 -17.08
CA ALA A 55 -11.51 -15.80 -15.94
C ALA A 55 -10.86 -15.34 -14.62
N GLN A 56 -9.57 -15.64 -14.41
CA GLN A 56 -8.84 -15.19 -13.22
C GLN A 56 -8.44 -13.72 -13.33
N GLN A 57 -8.02 -13.25 -14.52
CA GLN A 57 -7.83 -11.82 -14.76
C GLN A 57 -9.13 -11.04 -14.48
N GLN A 58 -10.28 -11.57 -14.89
CA GLN A 58 -11.57 -10.94 -14.59
C GLN A 58 -11.87 -10.89 -13.08
N ALA A 59 -11.52 -11.93 -12.32
CA ALA A 59 -11.65 -11.90 -10.86
C ALA A 59 -10.80 -10.78 -10.23
N VAL A 60 -9.57 -10.58 -10.71
CA VAL A 60 -8.70 -9.48 -10.25
C VAL A 60 -9.28 -8.11 -10.63
N ARG A 61 -9.76 -7.93 -11.86
CA ARG A 61 -10.46 -6.70 -12.29
C ARG A 61 -11.65 -6.38 -11.38
N SER A 62 -12.45 -7.40 -11.06
CA SER A 62 -13.59 -7.24 -10.15
C SER A 62 -13.15 -6.86 -8.73
N ALA A 63 -12.05 -7.40 -8.23
CA ALA A 63 -11.50 -7.03 -6.92
C ALA A 63 -10.97 -5.58 -6.89
N PHE A 64 -10.30 -5.10 -7.95
CA PHE A 64 -9.95 -3.68 -8.08
C PHE A 64 -11.20 -2.78 -8.11
N ALA A 65 -12.24 -3.20 -8.83
CA ALA A 65 -13.51 -2.47 -8.89
C ALA A 65 -14.20 -2.40 -7.52
N GLU A 66 -14.11 -3.45 -6.70
CA GLU A 66 -14.67 -3.48 -5.33
C GLU A 66 -13.95 -2.49 -4.41
N TRP A 67 -12.61 -2.47 -4.41
CA TRP A 67 -11.84 -1.45 -3.71
C TRP A 67 -12.19 -0.04 -4.19
N LYS A 68 -12.34 0.15 -5.51
CA LYS A 68 -12.69 1.46 -6.07
C LYS A 68 -14.11 1.90 -5.70
N ALA A 69 -15.06 0.98 -5.62
CA ALA A 69 -16.45 1.25 -5.28
C ALA A 69 -16.63 1.86 -3.87
N LEU A 70 -15.60 1.78 -3.01
CA LEU A 70 -15.58 2.47 -1.72
C LEU A 70 -15.55 4.00 -1.81
N GLY A 71 -15.29 4.56 -3.00
CA GLY A 71 -15.16 6.00 -3.22
C GLY A 71 -13.80 6.56 -2.81
N ILE A 72 -12.77 5.72 -2.80
CA ILE A 72 -11.40 6.14 -2.50
C ILE A 72 -10.81 7.01 -3.61
N GLY A 73 -9.85 7.85 -3.23
CA GLY A 73 -9.18 8.78 -4.15
C GLY A 73 -8.18 8.12 -5.10
N LEU A 74 -7.74 6.88 -4.85
CA LEU A 74 -6.90 6.14 -5.80
C LEU A 74 -7.70 5.71 -7.03
N GLU A 75 -7.03 5.66 -8.17
CA GLU A 75 -7.57 5.11 -9.42
C GLU A 75 -6.79 3.86 -9.82
N PHE A 76 -7.42 2.94 -10.55
CA PHE A 76 -6.78 1.72 -11.06
C PHE A 76 -6.98 1.64 -12.56
N ALA A 77 -5.89 1.51 -13.32
CA ALA A 77 -5.92 1.46 -14.77
C ALA A 77 -5.18 0.22 -15.28
N GLU A 78 -5.85 -0.60 -16.09
CA GLU A 78 -5.17 -1.69 -16.80
C GLU A 78 -4.41 -1.11 -17.99
N VAL A 79 -3.13 -1.45 -18.13
CA VAL A 79 -2.29 -1.03 -19.25
C VAL A 79 -1.83 -2.21 -20.10
N GLY A 80 -1.52 -1.95 -21.37
CA GLY A 80 -1.14 -2.98 -22.34
C GLY A 80 0.32 -3.41 -22.25
N ASP A 81 1.19 -2.62 -21.60
CA ASP A 81 2.63 -2.86 -21.51
C ASP A 81 3.05 -2.97 -20.03
N PRO A 82 3.79 -4.03 -19.62
CA PRO A 82 4.28 -4.16 -18.25
C PRO A 82 5.23 -3.02 -17.82
N GLY A 83 5.92 -2.38 -18.75
CA GLY A 83 6.79 -1.23 -18.50
C GLY A 83 6.03 0.05 -18.13
N GLU A 84 4.72 0.09 -18.37
CA GLU A 84 3.82 1.18 -17.96
C GLU A 84 3.09 0.88 -16.64
N ALA A 85 3.32 -0.28 -16.02
CA ALA A 85 2.59 -0.73 -14.84
C ALA A 85 3.45 -0.73 -13.58
N GLU A 86 2.98 -0.06 -12.51
CA GLU A 86 3.54 -0.24 -11.17
C GLU A 86 3.22 -1.63 -10.63
N ILE A 87 2.03 -2.16 -10.94
CA ILE A 87 1.53 -3.43 -10.45
C ILE A 87 1.58 -4.47 -11.57
N ARG A 88 2.45 -5.48 -11.44
CA ARG A 88 2.66 -6.52 -12.46
C ARG A 88 2.22 -7.87 -11.89
N ILE A 89 1.12 -8.40 -12.43
CA ILE A 89 0.37 -9.49 -11.83
C ILE A 89 0.63 -10.79 -12.59
N ASN A 90 1.15 -11.79 -11.88
CA ASN A 90 1.38 -13.13 -12.40
C ASN A 90 0.38 -14.15 -11.81
N PHE A 91 0.30 -15.34 -12.42
CA PHE A 91 -0.60 -16.44 -12.03
C PHE A 91 0.16 -17.76 -11.91
N ASP A 92 1.32 -17.74 -11.23
CA ASP A 92 2.15 -18.92 -11.02
C ASP A 92 1.67 -19.74 -9.81
N GLN A 93 1.08 -20.90 -10.08
CA GLN A 93 0.61 -21.82 -9.04
C GLN A 93 1.72 -22.40 -8.17
N GLY A 94 2.98 -22.37 -8.64
CA GLY A 94 4.14 -22.84 -7.89
C GLY A 94 4.69 -21.84 -6.87
N ASP A 95 4.35 -20.55 -6.98
CA ASP A 95 4.90 -19.48 -6.14
C ASP A 95 3.94 -18.99 -5.04
N GLY A 96 2.75 -19.62 -4.93
CA GLY A 96 1.71 -19.21 -3.97
C GLY A 96 1.13 -17.83 -4.29
N SER A 97 0.22 -17.31 -3.45
CA SER A 97 -0.27 -15.93 -3.62
C SER A 97 0.51 -14.96 -2.76
N TRP A 98 0.81 -13.78 -3.29
CA TRP A 98 1.52 -12.71 -2.59
C TRP A 98 1.45 -11.37 -3.35
N SER A 99 1.72 -10.29 -2.64
CA SER A 99 1.91 -8.94 -3.17
C SER A 99 2.97 -8.22 -2.35
N TYR A 100 3.74 -7.33 -2.98
CA TYR A 100 4.50 -6.34 -2.22
C TYR A 100 3.56 -5.34 -1.54
N LEU A 101 4.07 -4.69 -0.49
CA LEU A 101 3.31 -3.78 0.35
C LEU A 101 3.38 -2.34 -0.16
N GLY A 102 2.28 -1.82 -0.69
CA GLY A 102 2.19 -0.40 -1.02
C GLY A 102 3.23 0.04 -2.06
N LYS A 103 3.85 1.20 -1.81
CA LYS A 103 4.94 1.75 -2.63
C LYS A 103 6.21 0.89 -2.69
N ASP A 104 6.34 -0.19 -1.90
CA ASP A 104 7.49 -1.11 -2.02
C ASP A 104 7.56 -1.72 -3.44
N VAL A 105 6.45 -1.76 -4.20
CA VAL A 105 6.41 -2.18 -5.62
C VAL A 105 7.31 -1.36 -6.54
N LEU A 106 7.58 -0.09 -6.19
CA LEU A 106 8.36 0.84 -7.03
C LEU A 106 9.86 0.49 -7.06
N GLY A 107 10.33 -0.30 -6.09
CA GLY A 107 11.71 -0.79 -6.04
C GLY A 107 11.95 -2.07 -6.85
N ILE A 108 10.90 -2.64 -7.45
CA ILE A 108 10.95 -3.92 -8.16
C ILE A 108 11.20 -3.70 -9.65
N GLY A 109 12.06 -4.52 -10.26
CA GLY A 109 12.42 -4.39 -11.67
C GLY A 109 11.21 -4.44 -12.61
N ALA A 110 11.27 -3.69 -13.71
CA ALA A 110 10.14 -3.53 -14.64
C ALA A 110 9.65 -4.84 -15.28
N ASN A 111 10.49 -5.88 -15.32
CA ASN A 111 10.14 -7.20 -15.87
C ASN A 111 9.82 -8.25 -14.79
N GLU A 112 9.81 -7.86 -13.52
CA GLU A 112 9.54 -8.75 -12.40
C GLU A 112 8.12 -8.56 -11.88
N PRO A 113 7.39 -9.63 -11.53
CA PRO A 113 6.07 -9.50 -10.94
C PRO A 113 6.13 -8.76 -9.60
N THR A 114 5.09 -7.99 -9.30
CA THR A 114 4.91 -7.36 -7.98
C THR A 114 3.76 -7.97 -7.19
N MET A 115 2.99 -8.84 -7.84
CA MET A 115 1.90 -9.61 -7.26
C MET A 115 1.81 -10.95 -8.01
N ASN A 116 1.46 -12.02 -7.30
CA ASN A 116 1.20 -13.33 -7.87
C ASN A 116 -0.04 -13.97 -7.25
N PHE A 117 -0.76 -14.74 -8.06
CA PHE A 117 -1.85 -15.59 -7.60
C PHE A 117 -1.54 -17.07 -7.84
N GLY A 118 -1.49 -17.84 -6.76
CA GLY A 118 -1.07 -19.24 -6.77
C GLY A 118 -2.19 -20.27 -6.92
N TRP A 119 -3.45 -19.85 -7.04
CA TRP A 119 -4.61 -20.74 -7.11
C TRP A 119 -5.79 -20.09 -7.83
N ASP A 120 -6.85 -20.87 -8.05
CA ASP A 120 -8.02 -20.46 -8.81
C ASP A 120 -8.83 -19.34 -8.11
N LEU A 121 -8.74 -18.14 -8.70
CA LEU A 121 -9.45 -16.93 -8.25
C LEU A 121 -10.96 -16.93 -8.54
N THR A 122 -11.49 -17.90 -9.29
CA THR A 122 -12.92 -17.98 -9.61
C THR A 122 -13.77 -18.59 -8.49
N THR A 123 -13.12 -19.16 -7.47
CA THR A 123 -13.76 -19.65 -6.25
C THR A 123 -14.01 -18.52 -5.26
N ASP A 124 -14.91 -18.70 -4.27
CA ASP A 124 -15.11 -17.69 -3.22
C ASP A 124 -13.82 -17.40 -2.43
N TYR A 125 -13.03 -18.44 -2.13
CA TYR A 125 -11.74 -18.27 -1.45
C TYR A 125 -10.75 -17.49 -2.32
N GLY A 126 -10.66 -17.84 -3.61
CA GLY A 126 -9.78 -17.18 -4.55
C GLY A 126 -10.17 -15.72 -4.81
N ARG A 127 -11.47 -15.39 -4.88
CA ARG A 127 -11.93 -14.00 -4.95
C ARG A 127 -11.50 -13.20 -3.72
N THR A 128 -11.62 -13.78 -2.52
CA THR A 128 -11.12 -13.16 -1.28
C THR A 128 -9.60 -12.97 -1.33
N THR A 129 -8.84 -13.93 -1.87
CA THR A 129 -7.39 -13.76 -2.10
C THR A 129 -7.10 -12.57 -3.02
N ALA A 130 -7.87 -12.37 -4.09
CA ALA A 130 -7.67 -11.20 -4.96
C ALA A 130 -7.85 -9.87 -4.20
N LEU A 131 -8.87 -9.76 -3.36
CA LEU A 131 -9.06 -8.58 -2.51
C LEU A 131 -7.91 -8.39 -1.51
N HIS A 132 -7.45 -9.48 -0.89
CA HIS A 132 -6.34 -9.51 0.06
C HIS A 132 -5.03 -9.01 -0.55
N GLU A 133 -4.63 -9.56 -1.69
CA GLU A 133 -3.37 -9.16 -2.35
C GLU A 133 -3.43 -7.71 -2.85
N ILE A 134 -4.59 -7.25 -3.32
CA ILE A 134 -4.78 -5.84 -3.65
C ILE A 134 -4.69 -4.98 -2.38
N GLY A 135 -5.23 -5.43 -1.24
CA GLY A 135 -5.08 -4.78 0.06
C GLY A 135 -3.61 -4.55 0.44
N HIS A 136 -2.74 -5.53 0.22
CA HIS A 136 -1.29 -5.35 0.36
C HIS A 136 -0.75 -4.27 -0.58
N THR A 137 -1.13 -4.27 -1.86
CA THR A 137 -0.74 -3.21 -2.80
C THR A 137 -1.25 -1.82 -2.36
N LEU A 138 -2.35 -1.72 -1.63
CA LEU A 138 -2.82 -0.47 -1.02
C LEU A 138 -2.03 -0.08 0.24
N GLY A 139 -1.32 -1.01 0.85
CA GLY A 139 -0.47 -0.78 2.03
C GLY A 139 -0.98 -1.43 3.33
N LEU A 140 -1.99 -2.29 3.27
CA LEU A 140 -2.44 -3.06 4.43
C LEU A 140 -1.49 -4.23 4.71
N PRO A 141 -0.95 -4.36 5.93
CA PRO A 141 -0.26 -5.58 6.34
C PRO A 141 -1.25 -6.68 6.77
N HIS A 142 -0.74 -7.86 7.13
CA HIS A 142 -1.54 -8.92 7.74
C HIS A 142 -2.05 -8.56 9.14
N GLU A 143 -3.30 -8.90 9.40
CA GLU A 143 -4.02 -8.54 10.62
C GLU A 143 -3.60 -9.42 11.82
N HIS A 144 -3.31 -10.70 11.62
CA HIS A 144 -2.82 -11.60 12.69
C HIS A 144 -1.44 -11.22 13.23
N GLN A 145 -0.66 -10.49 12.42
CA GLN A 145 0.65 -9.97 12.81
C GLN A 145 0.57 -8.62 13.53
N ASN A 146 -0.63 -8.04 13.65
CA ASN A 146 -0.87 -6.82 14.41
C ASN A 146 -0.37 -7.02 15.87
N PRO A 147 0.54 -6.17 16.38
CA PRO A 147 1.03 -6.27 17.76
C PRO A 147 -0.08 -6.06 18.81
N PHE A 148 -1.22 -5.47 18.43
CA PHE A 148 -2.38 -5.28 19.27
C PHE A 148 -3.44 -6.39 19.10
N ALA A 149 -3.13 -7.46 18.37
CA ALA A 149 -4.03 -8.60 18.14
C ALA A 149 -4.46 -9.34 19.40
N GLY A 150 -3.64 -9.32 20.45
CA GLY A 150 -3.85 -10.18 21.62
C GLY A 150 -3.71 -11.68 21.33
N ILE A 151 -3.43 -12.07 20.08
CA ILE A 151 -3.25 -13.47 19.70
C ILE A 151 -2.03 -14.07 20.42
N VAL A 152 -2.28 -15.10 21.21
CA VAL A 152 -1.27 -16.01 21.75
C VAL A 152 -1.34 -17.32 20.95
N TRP A 153 -0.20 -17.71 20.38
CA TRP A 153 -0.09 -18.90 19.54
C TRP A 153 0.32 -20.12 20.34
N ASN A 154 -0.23 -21.28 19.99
CA ASN A 154 0.45 -22.55 20.22
C ASN A 154 1.54 -22.73 19.16
N GLU A 155 2.70 -22.11 19.36
CA GLU A 155 3.77 -22.06 18.36
C GLU A 155 4.18 -23.43 17.81
N GLN A 156 4.23 -24.46 18.67
CA GLN A 156 4.57 -25.81 18.25
C GLN A 156 3.55 -26.33 17.22
N LYS A 157 2.25 -26.21 17.52
CA LYS A 157 1.21 -26.62 16.57
C LYS A 157 1.20 -25.77 15.31
N VAL A 158 1.50 -24.47 15.40
CA VAL A 158 1.65 -23.60 14.23
C VAL A 158 2.76 -24.13 13.30
N TYR A 159 3.94 -24.42 13.84
CA TYR A 159 5.02 -24.99 13.03
C TYR A 159 4.67 -26.36 12.44
N GLU A 160 4.05 -27.25 13.23
CA GLU A 160 3.61 -28.57 12.77
C GLU A 160 2.60 -28.46 11.62
N TYR A 161 1.64 -27.54 11.73
CA TYR A 161 0.62 -27.31 10.73
C TYR A 161 1.20 -26.77 9.40
N PHE A 162 1.97 -25.67 9.45
CA PHE A 162 2.46 -25.00 8.25
C PHE A 162 3.61 -25.73 7.54
N THR A 163 4.29 -26.66 8.22
CA THR A 163 5.24 -27.59 7.56
C THR A 163 4.50 -28.63 6.71
N GLY A 164 3.22 -28.89 7.00
CA GLY A 164 2.35 -29.78 6.24
C GLY A 164 1.88 -29.19 4.90
N ALA A 165 1.16 -30.00 4.13
CA ALA A 165 0.46 -29.53 2.94
C ALA A 165 -0.73 -28.60 3.32
N PRO A 166 -1.07 -27.61 2.49
CA PRO A 166 -0.51 -27.32 1.17
C PRO A 166 0.73 -26.42 1.18
N ASN A 167 1.01 -25.70 2.28
CA ASN A 167 2.04 -24.65 2.33
C ASN A 167 3.48 -25.18 2.32
N ARG A 168 3.76 -26.26 3.06
CA ARG A 168 5.09 -26.89 3.18
C ARG A 168 6.20 -25.89 3.54
N TRP A 169 5.88 -24.94 4.41
CA TRP A 169 6.80 -23.89 4.80
C TRP A 169 7.91 -24.40 5.72
N THR A 170 9.09 -23.80 5.60
CA THR A 170 10.13 -23.96 6.60
C THR A 170 9.70 -23.31 7.91
N ARG A 171 10.40 -23.65 9.00
CA ARG A 171 10.21 -22.98 10.30
C ARG A 171 10.42 -21.47 10.20
N GLU A 172 11.41 -21.03 9.43
CA GLU A 172 11.71 -19.62 9.21
C GLU A 172 10.57 -18.92 8.45
N GLN A 173 10.07 -19.50 7.36
CA GLN A 173 8.92 -18.97 6.63
C GLN A 173 7.68 -18.87 7.54
N THR A 174 7.39 -19.92 8.32
CA THR A 174 6.27 -19.92 9.27
C THR A 174 6.43 -18.82 10.33
N PHE A 175 7.64 -18.63 10.85
CA PHE A 175 7.91 -17.56 11.79
C PHE A 175 7.63 -16.19 11.16
N HIS A 176 8.19 -15.91 9.98
CA HIS A 176 8.04 -14.61 9.33
C HIS A 176 6.61 -14.30 8.87
N ASN A 177 5.87 -15.32 8.42
CA ASN A 177 4.54 -15.17 7.82
C ASN A 177 3.42 -15.24 8.86
N VAL A 178 3.62 -15.92 10.00
CA VAL A 178 2.56 -16.18 10.99
C VAL A 178 2.91 -15.62 12.37
N LEU A 179 4.04 -16.04 12.93
CA LEU A 179 4.32 -15.80 14.36
C LEU A 179 4.91 -14.41 14.63
N ARG A 180 5.70 -13.88 13.70
CA ARG A 180 6.35 -12.59 13.82
C ARG A 180 5.29 -11.50 13.92
N LYS A 181 5.39 -10.67 14.95
CA LYS A 181 4.59 -9.45 15.06
C LYS A 181 5.25 -8.33 14.28
N ILE A 182 4.40 -7.52 13.64
CA ILE A 182 4.84 -6.30 12.96
C ILE A 182 5.30 -5.30 14.02
N ASN A 183 6.32 -4.51 13.68
CA ASN A 183 6.81 -3.47 14.55
C ASN A 183 5.66 -2.48 14.88
N THR A 184 5.52 -2.05 16.13
CA THR A 184 4.49 -1.07 16.54
C THR A 184 4.62 0.27 15.80
N HIS A 185 5.78 0.55 15.21
CA HIS A 185 6.01 1.69 14.32
C HIS A 185 5.43 1.53 12.90
N GLU A 186 5.11 0.31 12.48
CA GLU A 186 4.58 -0.02 11.14
C GLU A 186 3.05 -0.14 11.11
N VAL A 187 2.39 -0.10 12.27
CA VAL A 187 0.92 -0.21 12.37
C VAL A 187 0.29 1.03 13.00
N GLU A 188 -0.88 1.38 12.48
CA GLU A 188 -1.83 2.22 13.21
C GLU A 188 -2.29 1.44 14.43
N GLY A 189 -2.38 2.07 15.60
CA GLY A 189 -2.76 1.40 16.84
C GLY A 189 -4.25 1.00 16.89
N SER A 190 -4.82 0.58 15.76
CA SER A 190 -6.18 0.05 15.69
C SER A 190 -6.30 -1.25 16.46
N ASN A 191 -7.51 -1.49 16.95
CA ASN A 191 -7.87 -2.80 17.48
C ASN A 191 -7.85 -3.81 16.34
N TRP A 192 -7.49 -5.04 16.69
CA TRP A 192 -7.54 -6.21 15.84
C TRP A 192 -8.92 -6.43 15.22
N ASP A 193 -8.94 -6.72 13.92
CA ASP A 193 -10.17 -7.09 13.20
C ASP A 193 -10.12 -8.54 12.70
N PRO A 194 -10.69 -9.52 13.42
CA PRO A 194 -10.70 -10.91 13.00
C PRO A 194 -11.54 -11.17 11.73
N ASP A 195 -12.37 -10.20 11.32
CA ASP A 195 -13.18 -10.29 10.10
C ASP A 195 -12.51 -9.64 8.88
N SER A 196 -11.33 -9.03 9.06
CA SER A 196 -10.59 -8.34 7.99
C SER A 196 -10.29 -9.27 6.83
N VAL A 197 -10.33 -8.73 5.61
CA VAL A 197 -9.82 -9.42 4.42
C VAL A 197 -8.33 -9.77 4.57
N MET A 198 -7.60 -9.04 5.42
CA MET A 198 -6.17 -9.21 5.69
C MET A 198 -5.88 -10.24 6.79
N GLU A 199 -6.90 -10.78 7.45
CA GLU A 199 -6.79 -11.84 8.45
C GLU A 199 -6.71 -13.20 7.76
N TYR A 200 -5.80 -14.04 8.22
CA TYR A 200 -5.72 -15.41 7.76
C TYR A 200 -6.79 -16.28 8.45
N TRP A 201 -7.28 -17.26 7.71
CA TRP A 201 -7.97 -18.37 8.35
C TRP A 201 -6.97 -19.22 9.15
N PHE A 202 -7.36 -19.69 10.32
CA PHE A 202 -6.58 -20.64 11.12
C PHE A 202 -7.46 -21.78 11.62
N PRO A 203 -7.01 -23.05 11.50
CA PRO A 203 -7.75 -24.19 12.05
C PRO A 203 -7.71 -24.20 13.58
N ALA A 204 -8.60 -25.00 14.16
CA ALA A 204 -8.69 -25.23 15.60
C ALA A 204 -7.33 -25.60 16.23
N GLY A 205 -7.08 -25.07 17.42
CA GLY A 205 -5.95 -25.43 18.26
C GLY A 205 -4.62 -24.73 17.95
N LEU A 206 -4.56 -23.83 16.94
CA LEU A 206 -3.38 -22.98 16.71
C LEU A 206 -3.36 -21.75 17.61
N ILE A 207 -4.52 -21.17 17.89
CA ILE A 207 -4.69 -19.99 18.72
C ILE A 207 -5.07 -20.44 20.14
N THR A 208 -4.35 -19.97 21.16
CA THR A 208 -4.68 -20.24 22.57
C THR A 208 -5.45 -19.09 23.20
N GLU A 209 -5.16 -17.86 22.79
CA GLU A 209 -5.90 -16.68 23.18
C GLU A 209 -6.09 -15.75 21.97
N PRO A 210 -7.22 -15.05 21.84
CA PRO A 210 -8.41 -15.14 22.70
C PRO A 210 -9.11 -16.52 22.64
N ALA A 211 -9.68 -16.96 23.77
CA ALA A 211 -10.21 -18.33 23.91
C ALA A 211 -11.36 -18.64 22.93
N GLU A 212 -12.09 -17.61 22.49
CA GLU A 212 -13.15 -17.74 21.48
C GLU A 212 -12.64 -18.23 20.12
N PHE A 213 -11.35 -18.04 19.81
CA PHE A 213 -10.71 -18.52 18.58
C PHE A 213 -9.94 -19.84 18.76
N SER A 214 -10.08 -20.50 19.91
CA SER A 214 -9.43 -21.80 20.17
C SER A 214 -9.95 -22.92 19.26
N ASP A 215 -11.22 -22.84 18.84
CA ASP A 215 -11.84 -23.74 17.86
C ASP A 215 -11.57 -23.35 16.40
N GLY A 216 -10.75 -22.32 16.19
CA GLY A 216 -10.34 -21.82 14.88
C GLY A 216 -10.85 -20.41 14.58
N LEU A 217 -10.23 -19.78 13.59
CA LEU A 217 -10.56 -18.44 13.11
C LEU A 217 -10.89 -18.55 11.62
N THR A 218 -12.10 -18.14 11.23
CA THR A 218 -12.55 -18.17 9.84
C THR A 218 -13.15 -16.84 9.44
N PRO A 219 -12.34 -15.93 8.87
CA PRO A 219 -12.86 -14.68 8.34
C PRO A 219 -13.93 -14.96 7.28
N PRO A 220 -14.99 -14.14 7.22
CA PRO A 220 -16.10 -14.36 6.29
C PRO A 220 -15.70 -14.20 4.82
N GLY A 221 -14.61 -13.47 4.55
CA GLY A 221 -14.19 -13.04 3.23
C GLY A 221 -14.87 -11.75 2.79
N GLY A 222 -14.34 -11.12 1.72
CA GLY A 222 -14.72 -9.76 1.36
C GLY A 222 -14.10 -8.70 2.28
N LEU A 223 -14.41 -7.42 2.04
CA LEU A 223 -13.88 -6.29 2.83
C LEU A 223 -14.72 -6.05 4.10
N SER A 224 -14.08 -6.11 5.26
CA SER A 224 -14.73 -5.80 6.55
C SER A 224 -15.09 -4.31 6.65
N ALA A 225 -15.89 -3.94 7.65
CA ALA A 225 -16.18 -2.52 7.90
C ALA A 225 -14.91 -1.71 8.23
N VAL A 226 -13.94 -2.32 8.92
CA VAL A 226 -12.67 -1.69 9.31
C VAL A 226 -11.76 -1.54 8.10
N ASP A 227 -11.69 -2.55 7.21
CA ASP A 227 -10.95 -2.45 5.94
C ASP A 227 -11.44 -1.27 5.10
N GLN A 228 -12.76 -1.14 4.98
CA GLN A 228 -13.38 -0.06 4.21
C GLN A 228 -13.13 1.32 4.84
N GLU A 229 -13.23 1.44 6.17
CA GLU A 229 -12.92 2.68 6.87
C GLU A 229 -11.45 3.07 6.70
N TRP A 230 -10.54 2.10 6.87
CA TRP A 230 -9.11 2.31 6.69
C TRP A 230 -8.79 2.83 5.29
N ALA A 231 -9.40 2.25 4.26
CA ALA A 231 -9.16 2.67 2.88
C ALA A 231 -9.70 4.08 2.61
N ARG A 232 -10.92 4.40 3.06
CA ARG A 232 -11.50 5.75 2.95
C ARG A 232 -10.70 6.79 3.74
N ARG A 233 -10.15 6.43 4.89
CA ARG A 233 -9.29 7.33 5.69
C ARG A 233 -7.93 7.53 5.06
N SER A 234 -7.31 6.48 4.55
CA SER A 234 -5.96 6.52 3.96
C SER A 234 -5.96 7.21 2.59
N TYR A 235 -7.05 7.04 1.84
CA TYR A 235 -7.23 7.51 0.48
C TYR A 235 -8.63 8.13 0.29
N PRO A 236 -8.92 9.28 0.92
CA PRO A 236 -10.24 9.90 0.80
C PRO A 236 -10.57 10.26 -0.64
N GLY A 237 -11.85 10.19 -1.03
CA GLY A 237 -12.29 10.61 -2.36
C GLY A 237 -11.84 12.05 -2.65
N LEU A 238 -11.33 12.29 -3.86
CA LEU A 238 -10.90 13.63 -4.26
C LEU A 238 -12.13 14.52 -4.47
N THR A 239 -12.23 15.62 -3.74
CA THR A 239 -13.33 16.59 -3.85
C THR A 239 -12.81 17.99 -4.10
N GLY A 240 -13.48 18.73 -4.99
CA GLY A 240 -13.19 20.14 -5.25
C GLY A 240 -12.08 20.36 -6.29
N SER A 241 -11.88 21.62 -6.66
CA SER A 241 -10.77 22.04 -7.52
C SER A 241 -9.54 22.36 -6.67
N SER A 242 -8.38 21.80 -7.00
CA SER A 242 -7.12 22.17 -6.40
C SER A 242 -6.74 23.63 -6.76
N PRO A 243 -6.21 24.42 -5.81
CA PRO A 243 -5.74 25.78 -6.08
C PRO A 243 -4.58 25.77 -7.09
N ALA A 244 -4.44 26.85 -7.86
CA ALA A 244 -3.28 27.04 -8.71
C ALA A 244 -2.04 27.35 -7.86
N LEU A 245 -0.90 26.77 -8.23
CA LEU A 245 0.41 27.18 -7.74
C LEU A 245 1.06 28.08 -8.79
N THR A 246 1.43 29.30 -8.38
CA THR A 246 2.06 30.31 -9.23
C THR A 246 3.59 30.22 -9.09
N PRO A 247 4.37 30.37 -10.18
CA PRO A 247 5.81 30.20 -10.07
C PRO A 247 6.41 31.34 -9.26
N PHE A 248 7.43 31.04 -8.46
CA PHE A 248 8.11 31.94 -7.51
C PHE A 248 7.22 32.46 -6.35
N GLU A 249 6.04 31.88 -6.14
CA GLU A 249 5.19 32.17 -4.99
C GLU A 249 5.11 30.94 -4.07
N SER A 250 5.54 31.10 -2.82
CA SER A 250 5.43 30.04 -1.82
C SER A 250 4.04 30.00 -1.20
N VAL A 251 3.50 28.80 -1.06
CA VAL A 251 2.23 28.56 -0.36
C VAL A 251 2.52 27.88 0.97
N SER A 252 2.13 28.51 2.07
CA SER A 252 2.22 27.92 3.40
C SER A 252 1.21 26.78 3.56
N LEU A 253 1.65 25.70 4.17
CA LEU A 253 0.90 24.48 4.42
C LEU A 253 0.86 24.22 5.94
N SER A 254 -0.36 24.00 6.45
CA SER A 254 -0.58 23.47 7.80
C SER A 254 -1.37 22.17 7.66
N LEU A 255 -0.64 21.06 7.67
CA LEU A 255 -1.18 19.73 7.44
C LEU A 255 -0.98 18.88 8.71
N ALA A 256 -1.92 17.98 8.97
CA ALA A 256 -1.73 16.92 9.96
C ALA A 256 -0.88 15.79 9.33
N PRO A 257 -0.17 14.96 10.14
CA PRO A 257 0.48 13.76 9.63
C PRO A 257 -0.47 12.87 8.83
N GLY A 258 -0.03 12.44 7.65
CA GLY A 258 -0.82 11.65 6.70
C GLY A 258 -1.73 12.46 5.79
N ALA A 259 -1.97 13.75 6.08
CA ALA A 259 -2.76 14.65 5.24
C ALA A 259 -1.98 15.13 4.01
N GLN A 260 -2.73 15.66 3.05
CA GLN A 260 -2.24 16.03 1.73
C GLN A 260 -2.78 17.38 1.27
N ALA A 261 -1.98 18.11 0.51
CA ALA A 261 -2.39 19.28 -0.26
C ALA A 261 -2.09 19.07 -1.74
N ASP A 262 -3.04 19.47 -2.59
CA ASP A 262 -2.95 19.32 -4.05
C ASP A 262 -2.96 20.69 -4.71
N PHE A 263 -2.17 20.85 -5.77
CA PHE A 263 -2.03 22.07 -6.52
C PHE A 263 -2.04 21.81 -8.02
N VAL A 264 -2.69 22.68 -8.78
CA VAL A 264 -2.60 22.69 -10.25
C VAL A 264 -1.48 23.61 -10.69
N ILE A 265 -0.72 23.19 -11.68
CA ILE A 265 0.35 23.97 -12.30
C ILE A 265 0.08 24.06 -13.79
N ASP A 266 -0.11 25.30 -14.27
CA ASP A 266 -0.14 25.67 -15.68
C ASP A 266 1.12 26.52 -15.96
N PRO A 267 2.21 25.93 -16.46
CA PRO A 267 3.50 26.62 -16.55
C PRO A 267 3.45 27.77 -17.57
N PRO A 268 3.93 28.97 -17.22
CA PRO A 268 3.86 30.12 -18.13
C PRO A 268 4.84 30.02 -19.31
N SER A 269 5.85 29.14 -19.24
CA SER A 269 6.84 28.94 -20.29
C SER A 269 7.37 27.51 -20.26
N SER A 270 7.70 26.95 -21.42
CA SER A 270 8.34 25.63 -21.51
C SER A 270 9.79 25.68 -21.04
N ARG A 271 10.09 25.20 -19.83
CA ARG A 271 11.46 25.14 -19.27
C ARG A 271 11.56 24.12 -18.14
N SER A 272 12.77 23.92 -17.63
CA SER A 272 12.98 23.24 -16.36
C SER A 272 12.61 24.16 -15.20
N TYR A 273 11.83 23.61 -14.27
CA TYR A 273 11.47 24.21 -13.00
C TYR A 273 12.00 23.34 -11.87
N GLN A 274 12.35 23.95 -10.75
CA GLN A 274 12.50 23.26 -9.47
C GLN A 274 11.18 23.30 -8.73
N LEU A 275 10.83 22.19 -8.08
CA LEU A 275 9.65 22.06 -7.24
C LEU A 275 10.14 21.55 -5.89
N GLY A 276 9.79 22.22 -4.81
CA GLY A 276 10.25 21.80 -3.50
C GLY A 276 9.44 22.32 -2.33
N THR A 277 9.65 21.65 -1.20
CA THR A 277 9.11 22.05 0.10
C THR A 277 10.15 22.84 0.90
N PHE A 278 9.68 23.53 1.94
CA PHE A 278 10.51 24.32 2.85
C PHE A 278 10.11 24.06 4.30
N GLY A 279 11.09 24.11 5.19
CA GLY A 279 10.90 23.97 6.62
C GLY A 279 11.63 22.76 7.18
N THR A 280 11.08 22.21 8.26
CA THR A 280 11.62 21.05 9.00
C THR A 280 10.68 19.85 8.98
N ALA A 281 9.66 19.90 8.13
CA ALA A 281 8.70 18.83 7.97
C ALA A 281 9.25 17.72 7.07
N ASP A 282 8.88 16.46 7.34
CA ASP A 282 9.09 15.36 6.41
C ASP A 282 7.90 15.29 5.45
N THR A 283 8.17 15.39 4.15
CA THR A 283 7.20 15.47 3.07
C THR A 283 7.54 14.54 1.90
N VAL A 284 6.49 14.03 1.27
CA VAL A 284 6.58 13.42 -0.06
C VAL A 284 5.97 14.37 -1.06
N LEU A 285 6.74 14.69 -2.10
CA LEU A 285 6.34 15.55 -3.19
C LEU A 285 6.21 14.72 -4.46
N VAL A 286 5.04 14.75 -5.11
CA VAL A 286 4.81 14.00 -6.35
C VAL A 286 4.13 14.88 -7.38
N LEU A 287 4.67 14.89 -8.59
CA LEU A 287 4.16 15.62 -9.73
C LEU A 287 3.58 14.65 -10.74
N PHE A 288 2.36 14.95 -11.17
CA PHE A 288 1.67 14.27 -12.25
C PHE A 288 1.48 15.23 -13.43
N GLU A 289 1.62 14.71 -14.64
CA GLU A 289 1.18 15.38 -15.88
C GLU A 289 -0.22 14.87 -16.24
N GLU A 290 -1.16 15.76 -16.56
CA GLU A 290 -2.47 15.35 -17.08
C GLU A 290 -2.34 15.05 -18.58
N ILE A 291 -2.52 13.78 -18.95
CA ILE A 291 -2.52 13.30 -20.34
C ILE A 291 -3.89 12.70 -20.61
N ASP A 292 -4.61 13.23 -21.60
CA ASP A 292 -5.97 12.80 -21.96
C ASP A 292 -6.97 12.79 -20.79
N GLY A 293 -6.74 13.66 -19.79
CA GLY A 293 -7.57 13.76 -18.58
C GLY A 293 -7.15 12.82 -17.44
N GLU A 294 -6.10 12.02 -17.62
CA GLU A 294 -5.57 11.13 -16.60
C GLU A 294 -4.22 11.62 -16.05
N PRO A 295 -4.01 11.67 -14.72
CA PRO A 295 -2.73 12.03 -14.15
C PRO A 295 -1.71 10.89 -14.31
N ARG A 296 -0.61 11.16 -15.00
CA ARG A 296 0.54 10.26 -15.18
C ARG A 296 1.71 10.74 -14.34
N PHE A 297 2.33 9.84 -13.57
CA PHE A 297 3.49 10.19 -12.76
C PHE A 297 4.61 10.75 -13.64
N LEU A 298 5.17 11.89 -13.24
CA LEU A 298 6.26 12.54 -13.96
C LEU A 298 7.55 12.56 -13.13
N ALA A 299 7.45 12.95 -11.86
CA ALA A 299 8.58 13.03 -10.95
C ALA A 299 8.09 13.06 -9.50
N GLY A 300 8.99 12.73 -8.57
CA GLY A 300 8.73 12.90 -7.15
C GLY A 300 10.01 12.81 -6.35
N ASP A 301 9.94 13.26 -5.11
CA ASP A 301 10.99 13.13 -4.13
C ASP A 301 10.39 12.90 -2.73
N ASP A 302 11.08 12.12 -1.93
CA ASP A 302 10.71 11.75 -0.57
C ASP A 302 11.90 12.14 0.31
N ASP A 303 11.75 13.20 1.09
CA ASP A 303 12.79 13.67 2.01
C ASP A 303 12.75 12.95 3.37
N SER A 304 11.81 12.01 3.55
CA SER A 304 11.41 11.57 4.89
C SER A 304 12.56 10.96 5.69
N GLY A 305 12.83 11.58 6.84
CA GLY A 305 13.86 11.13 7.77
C GLY A 305 15.27 11.58 7.40
N GLU A 306 15.45 12.18 6.23
CA GLU A 306 16.66 12.89 5.86
C GLU A 306 16.42 14.36 6.26
N ASP A 307 17.32 15.01 7.01
CA ASP A 307 17.12 16.39 7.46
C ASP A 307 17.28 17.43 6.31
N ARG A 308 16.56 17.20 5.21
CA ARG A 308 16.46 18.00 3.99
C ARG A 308 14.97 18.19 3.65
N ASN A 309 14.71 19.01 2.63
CA ASN A 309 13.36 19.14 2.06
C ASN A 309 13.26 18.36 0.74
N ALA A 310 12.06 17.95 0.38
CA ALA A 310 11.75 17.30 -0.87
C ALA A 310 11.96 18.31 -2.00
N LEU A 311 12.77 17.94 -2.99
CA LEU A 311 13.18 18.83 -4.07
C LEU A 311 13.53 18.00 -5.31
N PHE A 312 12.90 18.33 -6.44
CA PHE A 312 13.29 17.79 -7.73
C PHE A 312 13.21 18.83 -8.85
N SER A 313 13.84 18.51 -9.97
CA SER A 313 13.79 19.30 -11.21
C SER A 313 12.93 18.57 -12.24
N ALA A 314 11.98 19.28 -12.84
CA ALA A 314 11.12 18.74 -13.89
C ALA A 314 11.01 19.73 -15.06
N ARG A 315 11.02 19.21 -16.29
CA ARG A 315 10.75 20.01 -17.48
C ARG A 315 9.25 20.10 -17.69
N LEU A 316 8.69 21.29 -17.51
CA LEU A 316 7.27 21.56 -17.73
C LEU A 316 7.07 22.25 -19.08
N ILE A 317 6.00 21.91 -19.78
CA ILE A 317 5.70 22.39 -21.13
C ILE A 317 4.48 23.30 -21.07
N GLN A 318 4.62 24.52 -21.59
CA GLN A 318 3.53 25.49 -21.68
C GLN A 318 2.35 24.91 -22.47
N GLY A 319 1.14 25.12 -21.96
CA GLY A 319 -0.09 24.59 -22.54
C GLY A 319 -0.41 23.15 -22.12
N ARG A 320 0.45 22.51 -21.32
CA ARG A 320 0.13 21.29 -20.58
C ARG A 320 -0.20 21.61 -19.14
N ARG A 321 -0.89 20.69 -18.48
CA ARG A 321 -1.37 20.84 -17.12
C ARG A 321 -0.77 19.78 -16.22
N TYR A 322 -0.42 20.17 -15.00
CA TYR A 322 0.20 19.30 -14.03
C TYR A 322 -0.49 19.40 -12.67
N VAL A 323 -0.43 18.33 -11.90
CA VAL A 323 -0.92 18.28 -10.51
C VAL A 323 0.24 17.94 -9.60
N LEU A 324 0.59 18.87 -8.71
CA LEU A 324 1.57 18.67 -7.65
C LEU A 324 0.84 18.27 -6.37
N ARG A 325 1.30 17.20 -5.74
CA ARG A 325 0.75 16.70 -4.49
C ARG A 325 1.82 16.68 -3.42
N VAL A 326 1.50 17.26 -2.27
CA VAL A 326 2.36 17.31 -1.09
C VAL A 326 1.72 16.49 0.00
N ARG A 327 2.33 15.38 0.40
CA ARG A 327 1.87 14.57 1.54
C ARG A 327 2.80 14.77 2.73
N LEU A 328 2.24 15.09 3.89
CA LEU A 328 3.01 15.31 5.11
C LEU A 328 3.18 13.99 5.88
N TYR A 329 4.41 13.61 6.22
CA TYR A 329 4.67 12.48 7.12
C TYR A 329 4.87 12.95 8.56
N TRP A 330 5.70 13.97 8.77
CA TRP A 330 5.95 14.56 10.08
C TRP A 330 5.99 16.08 9.99
N ALA A 331 5.33 16.76 10.93
CA ALA A 331 5.05 18.19 10.81
C ALA A 331 6.20 19.12 11.27
N GLY A 332 7.33 18.59 11.71
CA GLY A 332 8.34 19.43 12.34
C GLY A 332 7.96 19.88 13.75
N GLN A 333 8.82 20.69 14.36
CA GLN A 333 8.49 21.41 15.59
C GLN A 333 7.54 22.60 15.35
N SER A 334 7.55 23.17 14.14
CA SER A 334 6.72 24.32 13.77
C SER A 334 5.29 23.94 13.39
N GLY A 335 5.04 22.69 12.99
CA GLY A 335 3.76 22.28 12.41
C GLY A 335 3.46 22.94 11.06
N GLN A 336 4.45 23.60 10.45
CA GLN A 336 4.30 24.41 9.25
C GLN A 336 5.39 24.07 8.24
N THR A 337 4.97 23.90 7.00
CA THR A 337 5.85 23.78 5.82
C THR A 337 5.33 24.72 4.74
N ALA A 338 6.07 24.87 3.65
CA ALA A 338 5.60 25.58 2.46
C ALA A 338 6.02 24.82 1.21
N VAL A 339 5.33 25.07 0.10
CA VAL A 339 5.68 24.53 -1.22
C VAL A 339 5.81 25.65 -2.23
N MET A 340 6.73 25.51 -3.18
CA MET A 340 6.91 26.44 -4.30
C MET A 340 7.45 25.69 -5.52
N TYR A 341 7.26 26.27 -6.70
CA TYR A 341 8.07 25.95 -7.87
C TYR A 341 8.64 27.21 -8.52
N TRP A 342 9.81 27.12 -9.13
CA TRP A 342 10.56 28.25 -9.69
C TRP A 342 11.46 27.87 -10.86
#